data_AF-A0A0F4ISC7-F1
#
_entry.id   AF-A0A0F4ISC7-F1
#
_cell.length_a   1.000
_cell.length_b   1.000
_cell.length_c   1.000
_cell.angle_alpha   90.00
_cell.angle_beta   90.00
_cell.angle_gamma   90.00
#
_symmetry.space_group_name_H-M   'P 1'
#
loop_
_entity.id
_entity.type
_entity.pdbx_description
1 polymer ?
#
loop_
_entity_poly.entity_id
_entity_poly.type
_entity_poly.pdbx_seq_one_letter_code
_entity_poly.pdbx_strand_id
1 'polypeptide(L)'
;LMTDRHIKRLPVVDADGTLKGIVSRADLLKVFLRSDDELAAEIRQSVIRRLFPLSHEAVKVTVSQGTATLTGRVRDHTLIPMAERLTHSVEGIVDVHCRLEGLPSA
;
A
#
# COMPACT_ATOMS: atom_id res chain seq x y z
N LEU A 1 -20.61 10.39 -15.03
CA LEU A 1 -20.99 10.78 -13.64
C LEU A 1 -20.32 12.08 -13.16
N MET A 2 -19.02 12.17 -12.87
CA MET A 2 -18.40 13.46 -12.48
C MET A 2 -18.31 14.47 -13.62
N THR A 3 -17.88 14.03 -14.82
CA THR A 3 -17.77 14.88 -16.02
C THR A 3 -19.12 15.32 -16.55
N ASP A 4 -20.07 14.39 -16.64
CA ASP A 4 -21.43 14.64 -17.11
C ASP A 4 -22.22 15.60 -16.19
N ARG A 5 -21.95 15.54 -14.88
CA ARG A 5 -22.62 16.36 -13.86
C ARG A 5 -21.79 17.54 -13.34
N HIS A 6 -20.65 17.84 -13.95
CA HIS A 6 -19.73 18.92 -13.54
C HIS A 6 -19.31 18.86 -12.04
N ILE A 7 -19.28 17.67 -11.46
CA ILE A 7 -18.91 17.46 -10.06
C ILE A 7 -17.39 17.36 -9.95
N LYS A 8 -16.79 18.30 -9.21
CA LYS A 8 -15.33 18.38 -9.06
C LYS A 8 -14.75 17.39 -8.03
N ARG A 9 -15.58 16.94 -7.07
CA ARG A 9 -15.17 16.14 -5.90
C ARG A 9 -16.33 15.23 -5.45
N LEU A 10 -16.02 13.99 -5.06
CA LEU A 10 -16.98 13.03 -4.48
C LEU A 10 -16.68 12.81 -2.99
N PRO A 11 -17.67 12.91 -2.09
CA PRO A 11 -17.51 12.49 -0.71
C PRO A 11 -17.50 10.94 -0.61
N VAL A 12 -16.60 10.40 0.22
CA VAL A 12 -16.58 8.99 0.66
C VAL A 12 -17.18 8.94 2.04
N VAL A 13 -18.21 8.12 2.22
CA VAL A 13 -18.91 7.94 3.50
C VAL A 13 -18.82 6.49 3.95
N ASP A 14 -18.85 6.24 5.26
CA ASP A 14 -19.05 4.89 5.79
C ASP A 14 -20.54 4.49 5.76
N ALA A 15 -20.83 3.26 6.23
CA ALA A 15 -22.17 2.69 6.18
C ALA A 15 -23.21 3.50 6.98
N ASP A 16 -22.75 4.23 8.00
CA ASP A 16 -23.58 5.06 8.86
C ASP A 16 -23.72 6.50 8.31
N GLY A 17 -23.18 6.74 7.10
CA GLY A 17 -23.24 8.04 6.41
C GLY A 17 -22.22 9.06 6.91
N THR A 18 -21.27 8.65 7.76
CA THR A 18 -20.22 9.54 8.26
C THR A 18 -19.19 9.76 7.17
N LEU A 19 -18.89 11.03 6.88
CA LEU A 19 -17.88 11.41 5.90
C LEU A 19 -16.50 10.90 6.32
N LYS A 20 -15.95 9.95 5.56
CA LYS A 20 -14.59 9.42 5.70
C LYS A 20 -13.56 10.23 4.91
N GLY A 21 -13.95 10.90 3.83
CA GLY A 21 -13.03 11.70 3.03
C GLY A 21 -13.63 12.27 1.75
N ILE A 22 -12.80 12.94 0.94
CA ILE A 22 -13.20 13.56 -0.33
C ILE A 22 -12.23 13.12 -1.42
N VAL A 23 -12.73 12.51 -2.50
CA VAL A 23 -11.94 12.15 -3.70
C VAL A 23 -12.15 13.19 -4.79
N SER A 24 -11.07 13.74 -5.35
CA SER A 24 -11.15 14.69 -6.47
C SER A 24 -10.93 14.01 -7.82
N ARG A 25 -11.22 14.75 -8.91
CA ARG A 25 -10.85 14.31 -10.27
C ARG A 25 -9.33 14.11 -10.42
N ALA A 26 -8.51 14.87 -9.71
CA ALA A 26 -7.05 14.74 -9.74
C ALA A 26 -6.56 13.51 -8.94
N ASP A 27 -7.29 13.07 -7.91
CA ASP A 27 -6.99 11.83 -7.19
C ASP A 27 -7.35 10.59 -8.00
N LEU A 28 -8.43 10.67 -8.79
CA LEU A 28 -8.73 9.69 -9.84
C LEU A 28 -7.68 9.69 -10.97
N LEU A 29 -6.91 10.77 -11.12
CA LEU A 29 -5.83 10.89 -12.12
C LEU A 29 -4.43 10.68 -11.53
N LYS A 30 -4.23 10.69 -10.21
CA LYS A 30 -2.93 10.44 -9.55
C LYS A 30 -2.46 8.99 -9.71
N VAL A 31 -3.37 8.06 -10.06
CA VAL A 31 -3.04 6.73 -10.59
C VAL A 31 -2.13 6.83 -11.85
N PHE A 32 -1.99 8.00 -12.49
CA PHE A 32 -1.24 8.20 -13.73
C PHE A 32 0.14 8.88 -13.63
N LEU A 33 0.80 9.00 -12.47
CA LEU A 33 2.20 9.49 -12.45
C LEU A 33 3.25 8.63 -11.72
N ARG A 34 2.84 7.59 -10.99
CA ARG A 34 3.71 6.47 -10.62
C ARG A 34 2.90 5.20 -10.73
N SER A 35 3.38 4.24 -11.51
CA SER A 35 2.66 2.99 -11.70
C SER A 35 2.65 2.18 -10.40
N ASP A 36 1.66 1.31 -10.23
CA ASP A 36 1.64 0.35 -9.13
C ASP A 36 2.96 -0.48 -9.09
N ASP A 37 3.57 -0.74 -10.23
CA ASP A 37 4.86 -1.42 -10.33
C ASP A 37 6.02 -0.59 -9.78
N GLU A 38 6.02 0.72 -10.01
CA GLU A 38 7.00 1.65 -9.43
C GLU A 38 6.85 1.73 -7.91
N LEU A 39 5.62 1.83 -7.41
CA LEU A 39 5.34 1.79 -5.97
C LEU A 39 5.79 0.46 -5.35
N ALA A 40 5.50 -0.66 -6.03
CA ALA A 40 5.94 -1.97 -5.58
C ALA A 40 7.47 -2.09 -5.58
N ALA A 41 8.16 -1.55 -6.58
CA ALA A 41 9.62 -1.53 -6.65
C ALA A 41 10.22 -0.67 -5.52
N GLU A 42 9.63 0.49 -5.24
CA GLU A 42 10.03 1.34 -4.13
C GLU A 42 9.89 0.63 -2.79
N ILE A 43 8.71 0.07 -2.49
CA ILE A 43 8.46 -0.68 -1.25
C ILE A 43 9.47 -1.82 -1.09
N ARG A 44 9.76 -2.57 -2.16
CA ARG A 44 10.78 -3.64 -2.14
C ARG A 44 12.16 -3.10 -1.74
N GLN A 45 12.56 -1.95 -2.30
CA GLN A 45 13.90 -1.41 -2.12
C GLN A 45 14.08 -0.62 -0.81
N SER A 46 13.09 0.18 -0.41
CA SER A 46 13.18 1.09 0.74
C SER A 46 12.73 0.45 2.05
N VAL A 47 11.75 -0.46 1.99
CA VAL A 47 11.17 -1.12 3.17
C VAL A 47 11.68 -2.55 3.30
N ILE A 48 11.34 -3.42 2.34
CA ILE A 48 11.57 -4.87 2.49
C ILE A 48 13.06 -5.20 2.53
N ARG A 49 13.87 -4.68 1.61
CA ARG A 49 15.32 -4.91 1.59
C ARG A 49 16.03 -4.38 2.83
N ARG A 50 15.51 -3.32 3.45
CA ARG A 50 16.12 -2.69 4.63
C ARG A 50 15.77 -3.43 5.93
N LEU A 51 14.52 -3.86 6.08
CA LEU A 51 14.06 -4.58 7.28
C LEU A 51 14.38 -6.09 7.22
N PHE A 52 14.38 -6.67 6.03
CA PHE A 52 14.52 -8.12 5.83
C PHE A 52 15.64 -8.48 4.85
N PRO A 53 16.90 -8.05 5.09
CA PRO A 53 17.99 -8.25 4.13
C PRO A 53 18.28 -9.73 3.81
N LEU A 54 17.97 -10.65 4.74
CA LEU A 54 18.19 -12.09 4.56
C LEU A 54 16.98 -12.85 3.98
N SER A 55 15.82 -12.21 3.89
CA SER A 55 14.58 -12.86 3.42
C SER A 55 13.81 -12.03 2.41
N HIS A 56 14.35 -10.92 1.91
CA HIS A 56 13.67 -10.03 0.97
C HIS A 56 13.26 -10.75 -0.33
N GLU A 57 14.00 -11.77 -0.76
CA GLU A 57 13.68 -12.57 -1.95
C GLU A 57 12.44 -13.45 -1.76
N ALA A 58 12.18 -13.86 -0.52
CA ALA A 58 11.00 -14.64 -0.15
C ALA A 58 9.77 -13.78 0.11
N VAL A 59 9.91 -12.45 0.05
CA VAL A 59 8.82 -11.48 0.22
C VAL A 59 8.35 -10.97 -1.13
N LYS A 60 7.11 -11.31 -1.47
CA LYS A 60 6.41 -10.76 -2.62
C LYS A 60 5.66 -9.50 -2.20
N VAL A 61 5.88 -8.44 -2.98
CA VAL A 61 5.17 -7.16 -2.88
C VAL A 61 4.37 -6.98 -4.16
N THR A 62 3.11 -6.61 -4.05
CA THR A 62 2.28 -6.17 -5.18
C THR A 62 1.51 -4.93 -4.78
N VAL A 63 1.28 -4.01 -5.71
CA VAL A 63 0.42 -2.85 -5.47
C VAL A 63 -0.70 -2.90 -6.52
N SER A 64 -1.91 -2.53 -6.12
CA SER A 64 -3.03 -2.36 -7.04
C SER A 64 -3.87 -1.19 -6.60
N GLN A 65 -3.98 -0.16 -7.46
CA GLN A 65 -4.72 1.07 -7.17
C GLN A 65 -4.29 1.68 -5.82
N GLY A 66 -2.97 1.72 -5.57
CA GLY A 66 -2.40 2.22 -4.32
C GLY A 66 -2.57 1.31 -3.09
N THR A 67 -3.16 0.12 -3.23
CA THR A 67 -3.23 -0.86 -2.13
C THR A 67 -2.04 -1.81 -2.22
N ALA A 68 -1.13 -1.76 -1.25
CA ALA A 68 0.01 -2.66 -1.19
C ALA A 68 -0.38 -3.99 -0.52
N THR A 69 0.14 -5.09 -1.04
CA THR A 69 0.02 -6.42 -0.42
C THR A 69 1.41 -7.00 -0.23
N LEU A 70 1.73 -7.33 1.02
CA LEU A 70 2.99 -7.95 1.42
C LEU A 70 2.70 -9.41 1.78
N THR A 71 3.34 -10.34 1.10
CA THR A 71 3.16 -11.79 1.34
C THR A 71 4.50 -12.49 1.31
N GLY A 72 4.67 -13.51 2.16
CA GLY A 72 5.89 -14.31 2.16
C GLY A 72 6.39 -14.57 3.57
N ARG A 73 7.59 -15.14 3.64
CA ARG A 73 8.18 -15.57 4.90
C ARG A 73 9.37 -14.70 5.27
N VAL A 74 9.42 -14.24 6.50
CA VAL A 74 10.49 -13.40 7.05
C VAL A 74 11.11 -14.08 8.28
N ARG A 75 12.41 -13.91 8.49
CA ARG A 75 13.08 -14.49 9.67
C ARG A 75 12.69 -13.76 10.94
N ASP A 76 12.71 -12.43 10.88
CA ASP A 76 12.43 -11.59 12.03
C ASP A 76 10.98 -11.11 12.00
N HIS A 77 10.08 -11.87 12.62
CA HIS A 77 8.66 -11.51 12.65
C HIS A 77 8.38 -10.24 13.46
N THR A 78 9.31 -9.82 14.33
CA THR A 78 9.11 -8.64 15.21
C THR A 78 9.07 -7.35 14.40
N LEU A 79 9.66 -7.36 13.20
CA LEU A 79 9.69 -6.23 12.28
C LEU A 79 8.48 -6.17 11.33
N ILE A 80 7.57 -7.16 11.35
CA ILE A 80 6.37 -7.18 10.49
C ILE A 80 5.50 -5.93 10.69
N PRO A 81 5.17 -5.50 11.94
CA PRO A 81 4.40 -4.28 12.15
C PRO A 81 5.12 -3.01 11.66
N MET A 82 6.46 -3.00 11.72
CA MET A 82 7.25 -1.88 11.16
C MET A 82 7.20 -1.86 9.64
N ALA A 83 7.25 -3.03 8.99
CA ALA A 83 7.16 -3.13 7.54
C ALA A 83 5.82 -2.62 7.02
N GLU A 84 4.71 -2.97 7.68
CA GLU A 84 3.38 -2.45 7.38
C GLU A 84 3.33 -0.93 7.54
N ARG A 85 3.79 -0.41 8.69
CA ARG A 85 3.79 1.03 8.97
C ARG A 85 4.65 1.86 8.01
N LEU A 86 5.82 1.36 7.64
CA LEU A 86 6.70 2.03 6.68
C LEU A 86 6.13 1.96 5.26
N THR A 87 5.44 0.88 4.91
CA THR A 87 4.75 0.76 3.62
C THR A 87 3.59 1.75 3.52
N HIS A 88 2.81 1.96 4.59
CA HIS A 88 1.80 3.02 4.64
C HIS A 88 2.39 4.43 4.50
N SER A 89 3.68 4.60 4.77
CA SER A 89 4.35 5.91 4.67
C SER A 89 4.86 6.21 3.25
N VAL A 90 4.75 5.25 2.31
CA VAL A 90 5.13 5.44 0.90
C VAL A 90 4.07 6.31 0.20
N GLU A 91 4.53 7.38 -0.43
CA GLU A 91 3.64 8.29 -1.17
C GLU A 91 2.93 7.53 -2.30
N GLY A 92 1.60 7.56 -2.30
CA GLY A 92 0.75 6.84 -3.26
C GLY A 92 0.14 5.55 -2.72
N ILE A 93 0.52 5.11 -1.51
CA ILE A 93 -0.13 3.99 -0.83
C ILE A 93 -1.32 4.48 -0.02
N VAL A 94 -2.49 3.91 -0.30
CA VAL A 94 -3.76 4.21 0.40
C VAL A 94 -4.08 3.17 1.47
N ASP A 95 -3.66 1.92 1.28
CA ASP A 95 -3.91 0.82 2.20
C ASP A 95 -2.84 -0.27 2.08
N VAL A 96 -2.67 -1.08 3.14
CA VAL A 96 -1.68 -2.16 3.19
C VAL A 96 -2.31 -3.43 3.76
N HIS A 97 -2.21 -4.52 3.00
CA HIS A 97 -2.53 -5.87 3.46
C HIS A 97 -1.25 -6.64 3.76
N CYS A 98 -0.92 -6.77 5.05
CA CYS A 98 0.23 -7.53 5.49
C CYS A 98 -0.13 -8.99 5.81
N ARG A 99 0.44 -9.92 5.04
CA ARG A 99 0.34 -11.38 5.23
C ARG A 99 1.74 -12.00 5.25
N LEU A 100 2.65 -11.33 5.95
CA LEU A 100 3.99 -11.85 6.21
C LEU A 100 3.92 -12.84 7.37
N GLU A 101 4.67 -13.92 7.24
CA GLU A 101 4.74 -14.97 8.25
C GLU A 101 6.18 -15.09 8.77
N GLY A 102 6.32 -15.28 10.08
CA GLY A 102 7.61 -15.61 10.68
C GLY A 102 8.05 -17.02 10.29
N LEU A 103 9.30 -17.18 9.85
CA LEU A 103 9.92 -18.50 9.84
C LEU A 103 10.03 -18.98 11.29
N PRO A 104 9.70 -20.25 11.58
CA PRO A 104 9.92 -20.79 12.91
C PRO A 104 11.40 -20.67 13.23
N SER A 105 11.70 -20.02 14.37
CA SER A 105 13.05 -19.94 14.91
C SER A 105 13.51 -21.38 15.20
N ALA A 106 14.48 -21.85 14.42
CA ALA A 106 15.15 -23.13 14.68
C ALA A 106 16.05 -23.03 15.91
#